data_AF-A0A925ZMB2-F1
#
_entry.id   AF-A0A925ZMB2-F1
#
_cell.length_a   1.000
_cell.length_b   1.000
_cell.length_c   1.000
_cell.angle_alpha   90.00
_cell.angle_beta   90.00
_cell.angle_gamma   90.00
#
_symmetry.space_group_name_H-M   'P 1'
#
loop_
_entity.id
_entity.type
_entity.pdbx_description
1 polymer ?
#
loop_
_entity_poly.entity_id
_entity_poly.type
_entity_poly.pdbx_seq_one_letter_code
_entity_poly.pdbx_strand_id
1 'polypeptide(L)'
;MTRMLAVFAAAVLLPACMIELEHRIACGDGHVDRRAGEQCDPEDPERAFERICDEAEPGAIGSCDPSTCQLDESTCEPCGNGRVDPDEECDPKNQGDIDDIAIGRLCAGSPGGSADEMLPLTAPYPPLPYASGSTSRCLPDCTYDRTPCGYCGNGRAENYPILVSLETQTIRETLPEWCDGEDFDPDRRAAHRPCGDGGVANVECADDCLSFLDRPGPLCCLPPGADCPAEDAVARCCHEFAEPDAAQHCSDPFLVPGTTPPPGSGGSKCN
;
A
#
# COMPACT_ATOMS: atom_id res chain seq x y z
N MET A 1 -13.00 -79.56 -81.10
CA MET A 1 -13.71 -78.50 -80.37
C MET A 1 -13.06 -78.35 -79.00
N THR A 2 -12.13 -77.43 -78.85
CA THR A 2 -11.60 -77.08 -77.52
C THR A 2 -11.04 -75.66 -77.60
N ARG A 3 -11.79 -74.70 -77.06
CA ARG A 3 -11.39 -73.30 -76.94
C ARG A 3 -10.65 -73.12 -75.63
N MET A 4 -9.37 -72.72 -75.68
CA MET A 4 -8.63 -72.22 -74.53
C MET A 4 -9.03 -70.76 -74.28
N LEU A 5 -9.67 -70.50 -73.14
CA LEU A 5 -9.84 -69.16 -72.59
C LEU A 5 -8.55 -68.78 -71.85
N ALA A 6 -7.86 -67.74 -72.32
CA ALA A 6 -6.79 -67.08 -71.60
C ALA A 6 -7.38 -65.94 -70.76
N VAL A 7 -7.35 -66.08 -69.43
CA VAL A 7 -7.73 -65.03 -68.48
C VAL A 7 -6.48 -64.19 -68.19
N PHE A 8 -6.45 -62.96 -68.70
CA PHE A 8 -5.44 -61.97 -68.35
C PHE A 8 -5.84 -61.29 -67.03
N ALA A 9 -5.10 -61.57 -65.96
CA ALA A 9 -5.19 -60.83 -64.71
C ALA A 9 -4.43 -59.51 -64.84
N ALA A 10 -5.16 -58.40 -65.01
CA ALA A 10 -4.59 -57.06 -64.96
C ALA A 10 -4.38 -56.65 -63.49
N ALA A 11 -3.13 -56.69 -63.03
CA ALA A 11 -2.74 -56.15 -61.74
C ALA A 11 -2.73 -54.62 -61.83
N VAL A 12 -3.76 -53.98 -61.28
CA VAL A 12 -3.83 -52.52 -61.10
C VAL A 12 -2.96 -52.16 -59.89
N LEU A 13 -1.72 -51.73 -60.14
CA LEU A 13 -0.86 -51.10 -59.15
C LEU A 13 -1.42 -49.70 -58.86
N LEU A 14 -2.24 -49.59 -57.81
CA LEU A 14 -2.59 -48.28 -57.26
C LEU A 14 -1.32 -47.68 -56.64
N PRO A 15 -0.89 -46.48 -57.05
CA PRO A 15 0.16 -45.78 -56.32
C PRO A 15 -0.40 -45.46 -54.94
N ALA A 16 0.17 -46.08 -53.90
CA ALA A 16 -0.03 -45.63 -52.55
C ALA A 16 0.46 -44.17 -52.50
N CYS A 17 -0.46 -43.22 -52.39
CA CYS A 17 -0.09 -41.87 -51.97
C CYS A 17 0.55 -42.01 -50.60
N MET A 18 1.89 -42.03 -50.58
CA MET A 18 2.66 -41.65 -49.41
C MET A 18 2.30 -40.18 -49.20
N ILE A 19 1.22 -39.93 -48.46
CA ILE A 19 0.97 -38.62 -47.90
C ILE A 19 2.11 -38.44 -46.90
N GLU A 20 3.20 -37.81 -47.33
CA GLU A 20 4.04 -37.08 -46.40
C GLU A 20 3.09 -36.08 -45.74
N LEU A 21 2.62 -36.43 -44.55
CA LEU A 21 1.99 -35.49 -43.65
C LEU A 21 3.08 -34.44 -43.42
N GLU A 22 3.00 -33.33 -44.15
CA GLU A 22 3.92 -32.22 -43.99
C GLU A 22 3.84 -31.83 -42.51
N HIS A 23 4.86 -32.21 -41.74
CA HIS A 23 5.06 -31.77 -40.35
C HIS A 23 5.46 -30.29 -40.39
N ARG A 24 4.56 -29.44 -40.90
CA ARG A 24 4.62 -28.02 -40.62
C ARG A 24 4.04 -27.84 -39.23
N ILE A 25 4.62 -26.92 -38.48
CA ILE A 25 4.09 -26.44 -37.21
C ILE A 25 2.60 -26.11 -37.44
N ALA A 26 1.72 -26.86 -36.78
CA ALA A 26 0.27 -26.76 -36.86
C ALA A 26 -0.24 -26.02 -35.62
N CYS A 27 0.41 -24.90 -35.32
CA CYS A 27 0.19 -24.18 -34.08
C CYS A 27 -1.27 -23.76 -33.90
N GLY A 28 -1.86 -24.15 -32.77
CA GLY A 28 -3.26 -23.87 -32.44
C GLY A 28 -4.23 -24.89 -33.00
N ASP A 29 -3.82 -26.16 -33.11
CA ASP A 29 -4.71 -27.27 -33.46
C ASP A 29 -5.17 -28.09 -32.23
N GLY A 30 -4.76 -27.66 -31.03
CA GLY A 30 -5.05 -28.31 -29.77
C GLY A 30 -4.12 -29.49 -29.47
N HIS A 31 -3.01 -29.65 -30.21
CA HIS A 31 -2.04 -30.71 -30.02
C HIS A 31 -0.59 -30.22 -30.11
N VAL A 32 0.29 -30.72 -29.23
CA VAL A 32 1.71 -30.37 -29.25
C VAL A 32 2.51 -31.36 -30.11
N ASP A 33 2.89 -30.95 -31.32
CA ASP A 33 3.70 -31.73 -32.28
C ASP A 33 5.20 -31.47 -32.12
N ARG A 34 5.81 -32.17 -31.14
CA ARG A 34 7.25 -32.07 -30.86
C ARG A 34 8.16 -32.39 -32.04
N ARG A 35 7.70 -33.19 -33.00
CA ARG A 35 8.46 -33.52 -34.23
C ARG A 35 8.48 -32.37 -35.23
N ALA A 36 7.47 -31.49 -35.19
CA ALA A 36 7.42 -30.25 -35.97
C ALA A 36 8.17 -29.10 -35.29
N GLY A 37 8.60 -29.28 -34.03
CA GLY A 37 9.36 -28.28 -33.26
C GLY A 37 8.50 -27.49 -32.26
N GLU A 38 7.26 -27.89 -32.02
CA GLU A 38 6.37 -27.26 -31.05
C GLU A 38 6.74 -27.63 -29.63
N GLN A 39 6.66 -26.65 -28.73
CA GLN A 39 6.85 -26.82 -27.29
C GLN A 39 5.54 -26.73 -26.51
N CYS A 40 4.55 -26.03 -27.06
CA CYS A 40 3.20 -25.82 -26.53
C CYS A 40 2.20 -25.68 -27.67
N ASP A 41 0.90 -25.65 -27.35
CA ASP A 41 -0.19 -25.31 -28.27
C ASP A 41 -1.17 -24.35 -27.58
N PRO A 42 -1.54 -23.20 -28.18
CA PRO A 42 -2.41 -22.21 -27.56
C PRO A 42 -3.87 -22.67 -27.37
N GLU A 43 -4.32 -23.73 -28.05
CA GLU A 43 -5.64 -24.34 -27.86
C GLU A 43 -5.64 -25.54 -26.89
N ASP A 44 -4.48 -25.93 -26.33
CA ASP A 44 -4.32 -26.96 -25.28
C ASP A 44 -3.80 -26.37 -23.95
N PRO A 45 -4.61 -25.56 -23.23
CA PRO A 45 -4.15 -24.84 -22.06
C PRO A 45 -3.81 -25.72 -20.85
N GLU A 46 -4.33 -26.94 -20.78
CA GLU A 46 -4.03 -27.87 -19.68
C GLU A 46 -2.62 -28.47 -19.79
N ARG A 47 -2.04 -28.52 -21.00
CA ARG A 47 -0.71 -29.10 -21.23
C ARG A 47 0.35 -28.10 -21.63
N ALA A 48 -0.06 -26.90 -22.00
CA ALA A 48 0.85 -25.90 -22.52
C ALA A 48 1.61 -25.12 -21.44
N PHE A 49 1.20 -25.12 -20.15
CA PHE A 49 1.60 -24.01 -19.27
C PHE A 49 2.11 -24.34 -17.87
N GLU A 50 1.77 -25.50 -17.28
CA GLU A 50 1.87 -25.69 -15.82
C GLU A 50 3.30 -25.78 -15.26
N ARG A 51 4.33 -25.88 -16.11
CA ARG A 51 5.70 -26.16 -15.65
C ARG A 51 6.81 -25.37 -16.33
N ILE A 52 6.47 -24.46 -17.26
CA ILE A 52 7.46 -23.63 -17.95
C ILE A 52 8.21 -22.77 -16.92
N CYS A 53 7.44 -22.22 -15.99
CA CYS A 53 7.97 -21.33 -14.99
C CYS A 53 8.50 -22.08 -13.77
N ASP A 54 8.40 -23.41 -13.64
CA ASP A 54 8.82 -24.13 -12.42
C ASP A 54 10.27 -23.89 -12.00
N GLU A 55 11.17 -23.63 -12.97
CA GLU A 55 12.57 -23.32 -12.68
C GLU A 55 12.78 -21.85 -12.28
N ALA A 56 11.87 -20.96 -12.69
CA ALA A 56 11.86 -19.56 -12.31
C ALA A 56 11.04 -19.32 -11.02
N GLU A 57 9.76 -19.70 -11.04
CA GLU A 57 8.78 -19.64 -9.95
C GLU A 57 7.79 -20.83 -10.03
N PRO A 58 7.83 -21.78 -9.07
CA PRO A 58 6.90 -22.91 -9.02
C PRO A 58 5.43 -22.48 -8.95
N GLY A 59 4.64 -22.85 -9.96
CA GLY A 59 3.22 -22.54 -10.05
C GLY A 59 2.86 -21.31 -10.89
N ALA A 60 3.84 -20.54 -11.37
CA ALA A 60 3.60 -19.50 -12.37
C ALA A 60 3.19 -20.12 -13.71
N ILE A 61 2.26 -19.45 -14.41
CA ILE A 61 1.68 -19.92 -15.67
C ILE A 61 2.40 -19.22 -16.82
N GLY A 62 3.22 -19.98 -17.57
CA GLY A 62 3.82 -19.48 -18.80
C GLY A 62 2.79 -19.33 -19.92
N SER A 63 3.16 -18.73 -21.05
CA SER A 63 2.27 -18.60 -22.22
C SER A 63 2.88 -19.26 -23.45
N CYS A 64 2.04 -19.48 -24.47
CA CYS A 64 2.45 -20.08 -25.73
C CYS A 64 2.32 -19.03 -26.82
N ASP A 65 3.40 -18.75 -27.53
CA ASP A 65 3.35 -17.85 -28.68
C ASP A 65 2.45 -18.49 -29.77
N PRO A 66 1.31 -17.87 -30.14
CA PRO A 66 0.35 -18.46 -31.07
C PRO A 66 0.85 -18.50 -32.52
N SER A 67 1.98 -17.85 -32.81
CA SER A 67 2.60 -17.82 -34.13
C SER A 67 3.77 -18.79 -34.27
N THR A 68 4.44 -19.13 -33.17
CA THR A 68 5.62 -20.01 -33.20
C THR A 68 5.47 -21.31 -32.42
N CYS A 69 4.42 -21.47 -31.61
CA CYS A 69 4.21 -22.59 -30.69
C CYS A 69 5.45 -22.89 -29.84
N GLN A 70 6.12 -21.81 -29.43
CA GLN A 70 7.23 -21.85 -28.48
C GLN A 70 6.72 -21.34 -27.14
N LEU A 71 7.29 -21.87 -26.07
CA LEU A 71 7.04 -21.35 -24.73
C LEU A 71 7.56 -19.92 -24.67
N ASP A 72 6.73 -19.01 -24.18
CA ASP A 72 7.13 -17.64 -23.90
C ASP A 72 7.34 -17.50 -22.38
N GLU A 73 8.60 -17.64 -21.98
CA GLU A 73 9.05 -17.47 -20.60
C GLU A 73 8.97 -16.01 -20.12
N SER A 74 8.73 -15.03 -21.01
CA SER A 74 8.56 -13.64 -20.60
C SER A 74 7.29 -13.42 -19.76
N THR A 75 6.37 -14.38 -19.75
CA THR A 75 5.20 -14.38 -18.88
C THR A 75 5.41 -15.14 -17.57
N CYS A 76 6.62 -15.67 -17.34
CA CYS A 76 7.01 -16.25 -16.06
C CYS A 76 7.51 -15.20 -15.05
N GLU A 77 7.38 -13.91 -15.36
CA GLU A 77 7.59 -12.88 -14.35
C GLU A 77 6.54 -13.06 -13.25
N PRO A 78 6.95 -13.21 -11.97
CA PRO A 78 5.99 -13.29 -10.86
C PRO A 78 5.08 -12.07 -10.93
N CYS A 79 5.70 -10.89 -11.15
CA CYS A 79 4.97 -9.65 -11.17
C CYS A 79 4.22 -9.37 -12.48
N GLY A 80 2.93 -9.10 -12.36
CA GLY A 80 2.09 -8.74 -13.49
C GLY A 80 1.60 -9.96 -14.26
N ASN A 81 1.47 -11.11 -13.59
CA ASN A 81 0.81 -12.29 -14.13
C ASN A 81 -0.72 -12.25 -13.92
N GLY A 82 -1.22 -11.25 -13.19
CA GLY A 82 -2.64 -11.04 -12.91
C GLY A 82 -3.13 -11.72 -11.63
N ARG A 83 -2.23 -12.24 -10.80
CA ARG A 83 -2.48 -12.85 -9.48
C ARG A 83 -1.45 -12.30 -8.50
N VAL A 84 -1.82 -12.15 -7.22
CA VAL A 84 -0.85 -11.77 -6.18
C VAL A 84 -0.19 -13.04 -5.65
N ASP A 85 1.10 -13.21 -5.93
CA ASP A 85 1.87 -14.36 -5.47
C ASP A 85 2.37 -14.20 -4.01
N PRO A 86 2.80 -15.28 -3.30
CA PRO A 86 3.14 -15.22 -1.87
C PRO A 86 4.23 -14.20 -1.47
N ASP A 87 5.11 -13.84 -2.40
CA ASP A 87 6.18 -12.86 -2.19
C ASP A 87 5.84 -11.45 -2.72
N GLU A 88 4.60 -11.23 -3.17
CA GLU A 88 4.13 -9.98 -3.74
C GLU A 88 3.21 -9.22 -2.78
N GLU A 89 3.22 -7.89 -2.83
CA GLU A 89 2.24 -7.08 -2.10
C GLU A 89 0.97 -6.86 -2.91
N CYS A 90 1.11 -6.80 -4.24
CA CYS A 90 0.06 -6.54 -5.22
C CYS A 90 0.52 -7.01 -6.60
N ASP A 91 -0.40 -7.09 -7.57
CA ASP A 91 -0.07 -7.36 -8.98
C ASP A 91 -0.65 -6.25 -9.89
N PRO A 92 0.14 -5.67 -10.82
CA PRO A 92 -0.28 -4.55 -11.67
C PRO A 92 -1.27 -4.92 -12.79
N LYS A 93 -1.38 -6.21 -13.18
CA LYS A 93 -2.34 -6.72 -14.16
C LYS A 93 -3.61 -7.30 -13.52
N ASN A 94 -3.66 -7.42 -12.20
CA ASN A 94 -4.84 -7.88 -11.48
C ASN A 94 -5.98 -6.84 -11.52
N GLN A 95 -6.79 -6.92 -12.58
CA GLN A 95 -7.93 -6.02 -12.86
C GLN A 95 -9.30 -6.73 -12.72
N GLY A 96 -9.33 -7.98 -12.24
CA GLY A 96 -10.34 -8.93 -12.69
C GLY A 96 -11.33 -9.47 -11.66
N ASP A 97 -10.95 -9.63 -10.39
CA ASP A 97 -11.84 -10.26 -9.42
C ASP A 97 -12.25 -9.26 -8.35
N ILE A 98 -13.56 -9.13 -8.12
CA ILE A 98 -14.14 -8.16 -7.17
C ILE A 98 -13.71 -8.47 -5.73
N ASP A 99 -13.25 -9.71 -5.51
CA ASP A 99 -12.70 -10.22 -4.27
C ASP A 99 -11.17 -10.08 -4.19
N ASP A 100 -10.50 -9.65 -5.28
CA ASP A 100 -9.03 -9.68 -5.44
C ASP A 100 -8.48 -8.52 -6.29
N ILE A 101 -9.21 -7.39 -6.42
CA ILE A 101 -8.69 -6.15 -7.03
C ILE A 101 -7.42 -5.73 -6.26
N ALA A 102 -6.55 -4.91 -6.85
CA ALA A 102 -5.71 -3.99 -6.06
C ALA A 102 -6.61 -3.08 -5.19
N ILE A 103 -7.24 -3.66 -4.16
CA ILE A 103 -8.16 -3.02 -3.24
C ILE A 103 -7.31 -1.95 -2.60
N GLY A 104 -7.80 -0.71 -2.66
CA GLY A 104 -7.16 0.39 -1.97
C GLY A 104 -6.86 -0.03 -0.54
N ARG A 105 -5.57 -0.14 -0.21
CA ARG A 105 -5.09 -0.59 1.09
C ARG A 105 -4.76 0.62 1.92
N LEU A 106 -5.14 0.57 3.20
CA LEU A 106 -4.70 1.55 4.18
C LEU A 106 -3.23 1.31 4.51
N CYS A 107 -2.41 2.36 4.44
CA CYS A 107 -0.98 2.23 4.69
C CYS A 107 -0.70 1.78 6.14
N ALA A 108 -1.53 2.23 7.09
CA ALA A 108 -1.46 1.86 8.51
C ALA A 108 -2.09 0.49 8.85
N GLY A 109 -2.66 -0.20 7.86
CA GLY A 109 -3.49 -1.39 8.10
C GLY A 109 -4.87 -1.03 8.67
N SER A 110 -5.68 -2.05 8.95
CA SER A 110 -7.01 -1.87 9.53
C SER A 110 -6.95 -1.73 11.06
N PRO A 111 -7.71 -0.81 11.67
CA PRO A 111 -7.82 -0.69 13.11
C PRO A 111 -8.81 -1.74 13.66
N GLY A 112 -8.39 -2.99 13.88
CA GLY A 112 -9.33 -4.04 14.32
C GLY A 112 -8.79 -5.39 14.76
N GLY A 113 -7.51 -5.71 14.56
CA GLY A 113 -6.84 -6.94 14.98
C GLY A 113 -7.40 -8.28 14.45
N SER A 114 -8.25 -8.32 13.41
CA SER A 114 -8.83 -9.58 12.94
C SER A 114 -7.82 -10.42 12.15
N ALA A 115 -7.93 -11.75 12.17
CA ALA A 115 -7.00 -12.65 11.46
C ALA A 115 -7.07 -12.52 9.92
N ASP A 116 -8.13 -11.90 9.38
CA ASP A 116 -8.28 -11.52 7.96
C ASP A 116 -7.84 -10.06 7.70
N GLU A 117 -7.20 -9.39 8.66
CA GLU A 117 -6.76 -8.01 8.44
C GLU A 117 -5.52 -7.90 7.55
N MET A 118 -5.63 -6.99 6.59
CA MET A 118 -4.49 -6.44 5.89
C MET A 118 -3.52 -5.82 6.91
N LEU A 119 -2.34 -6.42 7.02
CA LEU A 119 -1.23 -5.89 7.81
C LEU A 119 -0.88 -4.45 7.38
N PRO A 120 -0.28 -3.62 8.25
CA PRO A 120 0.27 -2.35 7.81
C PRO A 120 1.33 -2.54 6.72
N LEU A 121 1.45 -1.58 5.81
CA LEU A 121 2.56 -1.56 4.87
C LEU A 121 3.85 -1.32 5.65
N THR A 122 4.90 -2.08 5.31
CA THR A 122 6.20 -1.88 5.94
C THR A 122 6.79 -0.56 5.47
N ALA A 123 7.03 0.34 6.41
CA ALA A 123 7.71 1.60 6.16
C ALA A 123 9.23 1.36 5.98
N PRO A 124 9.89 2.09 5.06
CA PRO A 124 11.32 1.91 4.81
C PRO A 124 12.22 2.35 5.96
N TYR A 125 11.69 3.10 6.94
CA TYR A 125 12.44 3.58 8.10
C TYR A 125 11.89 3.03 9.42
N PRO A 126 12.26 1.80 9.81
CA PRO A 126 12.06 1.37 11.19
C PRO A 126 12.79 2.33 12.13
N PRO A 127 12.14 2.86 13.19
CA PRO A 127 10.90 2.36 13.80
C PRO A 127 9.63 3.18 13.48
N LEU A 128 9.57 3.98 12.42
CA LEU A 128 8.42 4.84 12.08
C LEU A 128 7.45 4.09 11.15
N PRO A 129 6.32 3.52 11.63
CA PRO A 129 5.31 2.92 10.76
C PRO A 129 4.47 4.00 10.07
N TYR A 130 3.91 3.68 8.90
CA TYR A 130 2.85 4.53 8.35
C TYR A 130 1.64 4.52 9.28
N ALA A 131 1.01 5.66 9.47
CA ALA A 131 -0.18 5.80 10.31
C ALA A 131 -1.38 6.41 9.55
N SER A 132 -1.18 6.88 8.33
CA SER A 132 -2.27 7.41 7.48
C SER A 132 -2.04 7.14 5.98
N GLY A 133 -3.04 7.50 5.18
CA GLY A 133 -3.02 7.37 3.73
C GLY A 133 -3.54 6.02 3.22
N SER A 134 -3.81 5.98 1.92
CA SER A 134 -4.23 4.77 1.22
C SER A 134 -3.60 4.70 -0.16
N THR A 135 -3.34 3.48 -0.63
CA THR A 135 -2.76 3.23 -1.94
C THR A 135 -3.48 2.10 -2.64
N SER A 136 -3.70 2.29 -3.94
CA SER A 136 -4.25 1.28 -4.85
C SER A 136 -3.35 1.04 -6.06
N ARG A 137 -2.24 1.77 -6.16
CA ARG A 137 -1.35 1.69 -7.31
C ARG A 137 -0.27 0.66 -7.03
N CYS A 138 -0.31 -0.43 -7.78
CA CYS A 138 0.79 -1.39 -7.81
C CYS A 138 1.88 -0.94 -8.78
N LEU A 139 3.14 -1.13 -8.40
CA LEU A 139 4.30 -0.81 -9.23
C LEU A 139 4.79 -2.03 -10.02
N PRO A 140 5.67 -1.84 -11.03
CA PRO A 140 6.18 -2.95 -11.84
C PRO A 140 7.01 -3.99 -11.09
N ASP A 141 7.35 -3.73 -9.83
CA ASP A 141 8.06 -4.64 -8.93
C ASP A 141 7.13 -5.32 -7.91
N CYS A 142 5.81 -5.22 -8.11
CA CYS A 142 4.78 -5.83 -7.26
C CYS A 142 4.77 -5.36 -5.81
N THR A 143 5.26 -4.14 -5.61
CA THR A 143 5.09 -3.38 -4.38
C THR A 143 4.02 -2.31 -4.55
N TYR A 144 3.35 -1.95 -3.46
CA TYR A 144 2.45 -0.79 -3.50
C TYR A 144 3.25 0.52 -3.63
N ASP A 145 2.71 1.46 -4.43
CA ASP A 145 3.16 2.85 -4.44
C ASP A 145 2.86 3.47 -3.07
N ARG A 146 3.91 3.69 -2.28
CA ARG A 146 3.81 4.26 -0.94
C ARG A 146 3.79 5.79 -0.94
N THR A 147 3.86 6.44 -2.10
CA THR A 147 3.81 7.92 -2.20
C THR A 147 2.62 8.55 -1.45
N PRO A 148 1.42 7.94 -1.43
CA PRO A 148 0.28 8.48 -0.68
C PRO A 148 0.29 8.17 0.82
N CYS A 149 1.22 7.35 1.31
CA CYS A 149 1.28 6.94 2.70
C CYS A 149 1.94 8.01 3.57
N GLY A 150 1.30 8.33 4.70
CA GLY A 150 1.77 9.32 5.67
C GLY A 150 2.14 8.68 7.00
N TYR A 151 2.89 9.43 7.81
CA TYR A 151 3.28 9.05 9.16
C TYR A 151 2.31 9.59 10.23
N CYS A 152 1.31 10.36 9.78
CA CYS A 152 0.29 11.01 10.59
C CYS A 152 -0.56 10.02 11.35
N GLY A 153 -0.62 10.20 12.66
CA GLY A 153 -1.27 9.29 13.62
C GLY A 153 -0.28 8.38 14.37
N ASN A 154 1.04 8.58 14.23
CA ASN A 154 2.08 7.88 14.97
C ASN A 154 2.38 8.50 16.36
N GLY A 155 1.78 9.66 16.66
CA GLY A 155 1.96 10.44 17.88
C GLY A 155 3.21 11.34 17.91
N ARG A 156 3.80 11.67 16.76
CA ARG A 156 4.96 12.56 16.64
C ARG A 156 4.84 13.45 15.39
N ALA A 157 5.02 14.75 15.57
CA ALA A 157 5.04 15.69 14.47
C ALA A 157 6.41 15.69 13.77
N GLU A 158 6.45 15.26 12.50
CA GLU A 158 7.65 15.38 11.68
C GLU A 158 7.71 16.71 10.93
N ASN A 159 8.29 17.70 11.60
CA ASN A 159 8.43 19.08 11.09
C ASN A 159 9.35 19.22 9.85
N TYR A 160 9.98 18.12 9.41
CA TYR A 160 10.85 18.07 8.24
C TYR A 160 10.42 16.96 7.29
N PRO A 161 10.54 17.16 5.96
CA PRO A 161 10.31 16.09 5.00
C PRO A 161 11.20 14.88 5.29
N ILE A 162 10.61 13.70 5.37
CA ILE A 162 11.37 12.44 5.45
C ILE A 162 11.60 11.96 4.02
N LEU A 163 12.84 11.62 3.70
CA LEU A 163 13.18 11.06 2.39
C LEU A 163 12.71 9.61 2.29
N VAL A 164 11.58 9.31 1.69
CA VAL A 164 11.14 7.94 1.38
C VAL A 164 11.91 7.40 0.19
N SER A 165 12.75 6.39 0.42
CA SER A 165 13.36 5.59 -0.63
C SER A 165 12.97 4.14 -0.41
N LEU A 166 12.23 3.57 -1.35
CA LEU A 166 12.28 2.13 -1.56
C LEU A 166 13.46 1.83 -2.48
N GLU A 167 14.04 0.63 -2.39
CA GLU A 167 15.19 0.23 -3.22
C GLU A 167 14.92 0.39 -4.72
N THR A 168 13.65 0.32 -5.12
CA THR A 168 13.16 0.38 -6.50
C THR A 168 12.59 1.73 -6.90
N GLN A 169 12.48 2.70 -5.98
CA GLN A 169 11.85 3.99 -6.24
C GLN A 169 12.83 5.15 -6.19
N THR A 170 12.57 6.18 -6.99
CA THR A 170 13.23 7.48 -6.81
C THR A 170 12.96 8.00 -5.41
N ILE A 171 14.00 8.44 -4.71
CA ILE A 171 13.90 9.12 -3.42
C ILE A 171 12.86 10.25 -3.54
N ARG A 172 11.82 10.20 -2.70
CA ARG A 172 10.80 11.25 -2.59
C ARG A 172 10.77 11.80 -1.18
N GLU A 173 10.49 13.08 -1.06
CA GLU A 173 10.25 13.72 0.24
C GLU A 173 8.77 13.51 0.62
N THR A 174 8.50 13.01 1.84
CA THR A 174 7.15 13.09 2.42
C THR A 174 6.77 14.55 2.61
N LEU A 175 5.47 14.82 2.66
CA LEU A 175 5.03 16.10 3.19
C LEU A 175 5.36 16.13 4.70
N PRO A 176 5.99 17.21 5.20
CA PRO A 176 6.19 17.38 6.64
C PRO A 176 4.83 17.55 7.31
N GLU A 177 4.65 16.87 8.42
CA GLU A 177 3.43 16.90 9.21
C GLU A 177 3.50 18.07 10.17
N TRP A 178 2.41 18.85 10.24
CA TRP A 178 2.34 20.01 11.11
C TRP A 178 1.84 19.64 12.50
N CYS A 179 1.30 18.44 12.65
CA CYS A 179 0.86 17.88 13.91
C CYS A 179 0.65 16.38 13.79
N ASP A 180 0.60 15.71 14.93
CA ASP A 180 0.19 14.31 15.07
C ASP A 180 -0.45 14.12 16.45
N GLY A 181 -1.78 14.02 16.46
CA GLY A 181 -2.56 14.01 17.69
C GLY A 181 -2.40 15.32 18.48
N GLU A 182 -1.67 15.25 19.60
CA GLU A 182 -1.35 16.38 20.49
C GLU A 182 0.08 16.91 20.31
N ASP A 183 0.88 16.32 19.42
CA ASP A 183 2.17 16.89 19.05
C ASP A 183 1.96 17.88 17.89
N PHE A 184 2.48 19.09 18.00
CA PHE A 184 2.22 20.16 17.02
C PHE A 184 3.50 20.91 16.68
N ASP A 185 3.68 21.25 15.41
CA ASP A 185 4.65 22.25 14.97
C ASP A 185 4.27 23.62 15.58
N PRO A 186 5.11 24.17 16.48
CA PRO A 186 4.77 25.37 17.23
C PRO A 186 4.63 26.60 16.34
N ASP A 187 5.42 26.70 15.27
CA ASP A 187 5.42 27.84 14.36
C ASP A 187 4.19 27.82 13.45
N ARG A 188 3.87 26.64 12.88
CA ARG A 188 2.66 26.44 12.05
C ARG A 188 1.39 26.66 12.86
N ARG A 189 1.33 26.14 14.08
CA ARG A 189 0.19 26.34 14.98
C ARG A 189 -0.01 27.81 15.33
N ALA A 190 1.08 28.52 15.68
CA ALA A 190 1.04 29.95 15.93
C ALA A 190 0.61 30.76 14.69
N ALA A 191 1.00 30.33 13.49
CA ALA A 191 0.58 30.96 12.24
C ALA A 191 -0.89 30.71 11.90
N HIS A 192 -1.42 29.52 12.17
CA HIS A 192 -2.83 29.18 11.93
C HIS A 192 -3.76 30.06 12.76
N ARG A 193 -3.46 30.22 14.05
CA ARG A 193 -4.20 31.11 14.94
C ARG A 193 -3.24 31.87 15.85
N PRO A 194 -2.87 33.10 15.47
CA PRO A 194 -1.95 33.90 16.26
C PRO A 194 -2.62 34.34 17.55
N CYS A 195 -2.14 33.78 18.66
CA CYS A 195 -2.43 34.29 19.97
C CYS A 195 -1.42 35.42 20.31
N GLY A 196 -1.90 36.52 20.88
CA GLY A 196 -1.03 37.55 21.44
C GLY A 196 -0.22 37.02 22.63
N ASP A 197 0.72 37.83 23.14
CA ASP A 197 1.47 37.62 24.39
C ASP A 197 1.99 36.19 24.68
N GLY A 198 2.28 35.40 23.63
CA GLY A 198 2.79 34.03 23.78
C GLY A 198 1.73 33.00 24.18
N GLY A 199 0.44 33.29 23.99
CA GLY A 199 -0.61 32.30 24.13
C GLY A 199 -0.50 31.18 23.08
N VAL A 200 -1.11 30.04 23.36
CA VAL A 200 -1.20 28.91 22.43
C VAL A 200 -2.64 28.70 22.01
N ALA A 201 -2.87 28.52 20.71
CA ALA A 201 -4.21 28.29 20.18
C ALA A 201 -4.71 26.88 20.52
N ASN A 202 -5.94 26.80 21.03
CA ASN A 202 -6.65 25.53 21.23
C ASN A 202 -7.18 24.99 19.90
N VAL A 203 -6.35 24.17 19.27
CA VAL A 203 -6.64 23.46 18.04
C VAL A 203 -6.47 21.96 18.24
N GLU A 204 -7.11 21.17 17.38
CA GLU A 204 -6.81 19.76 17.21
C GLU A 204 -6.13 19.54 15.85
N CYS A 205 -5.31 18.49 15.78
CA CYS A 205 -4.74 18.09 14.52
C CYS A 205 -5.85 17.59 13.59
N ALA A 206 -5.88 18.07 12.35
CA ALA A 206 -6.80 17.53 11.36
C ALA A 206 -6.37 16.12 10.94
N ASP A 207 -7.30 15.33 10.39
CA ASP A 207 -7.02 13.97 9.89
C ASP A 207 -5.96 13.94 8.77
N ASP A 208 -5.67 15.08 8.14
CA ASP A 208 -4.62 15.22 7.14
C ASP A 208 -3.24 15.52 7.72
N CYS A 209 -3.12 15.83 9.01
CA CYS A 209 -1.91 16.29 9.71
C CYS A 209 -1.16 17.46 9.03
N LEU A 210 -1.79 18.12 8.07
CA LEU A 210 -1.28 19.27 7.34
C LEU A 210 -2.10 20.52 7.64
N SER A 211 -3.06 20.41 8.54
CA SER A 211 -3.92 21.49 8.97
C SER A 211 -4.34 21.31 10.43
N PHE A 212 -4.87 22.39 10.97
CA PHE A 212 -5.40 22.42 12.33
C PHE A 212 -6.90 22.71 12.25
N LEU A 213 -7.68 22.07 13.12
CA LEU A 213 -9.09 22.36 13.32
C LEU A 213 -9.26 23.09 14.64
N ASP A 214 -10.15 24.07 14.66
CA ASP A 214 -10.48 24.77 15.89
C ASP A 214 -11.34 23.87 16.78
N ARG A 215 -10.89 23.59 18.01
CA ARG A 215 -11.73 22.87 18.96
C ARG A 215 -12.97 23.71 19.31
N PRO A 216 -14.17 23.10 19.40
CA PRO A 216 -15.36 23.80 19.86
C PRO A 216 -15.17 24.28 21.30
N GLY A 217 -15.39 25.57 21.53
CA GLY A 217 -15.23 26.18 22.85
C GLY A 217 -14.80 27.65 22.76
N PRO A 218 -14.57 28.31 23.90
CA PRO A 218 -13.97 29.64 23.90
C PRO A 218 -12.56 29.56 23.31
N LEU A 219 -12.17 30.62 22.60
CA LEU A 219 -10.83 30.81 22.07
C LEU A 219 -9.83 30.84 23.22
N CYS A 220 -9.17 29.71 23.47
CA CYS A 220 -8.05 29.65 24.39
C CYS A 220 -6.83 30.26 23.71
N CYS A 221 -6.46 31.45 24.15
CA CYS A 221 -5.16 32.05 23.88
C CYS A 221 -4.60 32.50 25.23
N LEU A 222 -4.40 31.55 26.14
CA LEU A 222 -3.89 31.86 27.47
C LEU A 222 -2.35 31.89 27.42
N PRO A 223 -1.71 33.01 27.77
CA PRO A 223 -0.27 33.04 27.96
C PRO A 223 0.12 32.23 29.20
N PRO A 224 1.37 31.75 29.29
CA PRO A 224 1.91 31.17 30.52
C PRO A 224 1.68 32.10 31.73
N GLY A 225 1.21 31.56 32.86
CA GLY A 225 0.90 32.33 34.07
C GLY A 225 -0.48 33.02 34.09
N ALA A 226 -1.32 32.83 33.07
CA ALA A 226 -2.71 33.28 33.10
C ALA A 226 -3.53 32.53 34.18
N ASP A 227 -4.60 33.15 34.66
CA ASP A 227 -5.54 32.51 35.60
C ASP A 227 -6.18 31.28 34.96
N CYS A 228 -6.16 30.16 35.69
CA CYS A 228 -6.86 28.95 35.26
C CYS A 228 -8.35 29.24 35.20
N PRO A 229 -9.02 28.87 34.09
CA PRO A 229 -10.45 29.04 33.97
C PRO A 229 -11.22 28.16 34.97
N ALA A 230 -12.44 28.56 35.32
CA ALA A 230 -13.30 27.77 36.19
C ALA A 230 -13.55 26.36 35.63
N GLU A 231 -13.77 25.39 36.52
CA GLU A 231 -13.68 23.93 36.28
C GLU A 231 -14.62 23.35 35.20
N ASP A 232 -15.52 24.14 34.60
CA ASP A 232 -16.71 23.62 33.91
C ASP A 232 -16.78 23.81 32.37
N ALA A 233 -15.73 24.29 31.70
CA ALA A 233 -15.58 24.13 30.23
C ALA A 233 -14.22 24.57 29.67
N VAL A 234 -13.48 25.37 30.45
CA VAL A 234 -12.38 26.20 29.93
C VAL A 234 -11.02 25.72 30.49
N ALA A 235 -11.01 24.73 31.37
CA ALA A 235 -9.79 24.10 31.90
C ALA A 235 -8.86 23.56 30.81
N ARG A 236 -9.38 23.18 29.62
CA ARG A 236 -8.58 22.75 28.46
C ARG A 236 -7.58 23.82 27.97
N CYS A 237 -7.83 25.10 28.21
CA CYS A 237 -6.94 26.18 27.76
C CYS A 237 -5.56 26.16 28.44
N CYS A 238 -5.45 25.67 29.68
CA CYS A 238 -4.17 25.49 30.37
C CYS A 238 -3.62 24.06 30.24
N HIS A 239 -4.42 23.10 29.75
CA HIS A 239 -4.26 21.68 30.09
C HIS A 239 -3.23 20.93 29.24
N GLU A 240 -2.84 21.40 28.05
CA GLU A 240 -2.16 20.50 27.08
C GLU A 240 -0.86 21.05 26.45
N PHE A 241 -0.53 22.33 26.58
CA PHE A 241 0.33 22.96 25.56
C PHE A 241 1.81 23.21 25.88
N ALA A 242 2.31 22.83 27.07
CA ALA A 242 3.74 22.96 27.40
C ALA A 242 4.43 21.64 27.75
N GLU A 243 3.78 20.75 28.51
CA GLU A 243 4.35 19.46 28.94
C GLU A 243 3.24 18.40 29.10
N PRO A 244 2.98 17.53 28.10
CA PRO A 244 1.87 16.56 28.14
C PRO A 244 1.97 15.52 29.26
N ASP A 245 3.17 15.33 29.83
CA ASP A 245 3.42 14.37 30.93
C ASP A 245 3.29 15.00 32.33
N ALA A 246 3.07 16.31 32.44
CA ALA A 246 2.98 17.00 33.73
C ALA A 246 1.65 16.67 34.44
N ALA A 247 1.70 15.99 35.58
CA ALA A 247 0.49 15.57 36.30
C ALA A 247 -0.42 16.73 36.81
N GLN A 248 0.05 17.99 36.76
CA GLN A 248 -0.68 19.19 37.16
C GLN A 248 -0.29 20.40 36.29
N HIS A 249 -1.18 20.82 35.38
CA HIS A 249 -0.97 21.97 34.49
C HIS A 249 -1.56 23.27 35.03
N CYS A 250 -2.51 23.15 35.96
CA CYS A 250 -2.97 24.21 36.83
C CYS A 250 -2.36 23.96 38.20
N SER A 251 -1.23 24.60 38.50
CA SER A 251 -0.65 24.55 39.83
C SER A 251 -1.05 25.78 40.63
N ASP A 252 -1.29 25.60 41.92
CA ASP A 252 -1.31 26.75 42.83
C ASP A 252 0.09 27.39 42.73
N PRO A 253 0.19 28.70 42.45
CA PRO A 253 1.49 29.35 42.35
C PRO A 253 2.24 29.07 43.64
N PHE A 254 3.36 28.33 43.54
CA PHE A 254 4.15 27.81 44.66
C PHE A 254 4.05 28.74 45.87
N LEU A 255 3.17 28.38 46.81
CA LEU A 255 3.09 29.11 48.07
C LEU A 255 4.43 28.89 48.74
N VAL A 256 5.22 29.95 48.83
CA VAL A 256 6.43 29.93 49.64
C VAL A 256 6.00 29.44 51.03
N PRO A 257 6.61 28.37 51.57
CA PRO A 257 6.19 27.84 52.87
C PRO A 257 6.13 28.97 53.91
N GLY A 258 4.93 29.29 54.38
CA GLY A 258 4.68 30.36 55.36
C GLY A 258 4.02 31.64 54.84
N THR A 259 3.71 31.78 53.55
CA THR A 259 2.93 32.91 53.03
C THR A 259 1.48 32.53 52.79
N THR A 260 0.54 33.19 53.45
CA THR A 260 -0.89 33.15 53.10
C THR A 260 -1.12 34.06 51.89
N PRO A 261 -1.67 33.55 50.78
CA PRO A 261 -1.99 34.38 49.62
C PRO A 261 -3.05 35.42 50.01
N PRO A 262 -2.99 36.64 49.48
CA PRO A 262 -4.01 37.65 49.73
C PRO A 262 -5.41 37.12 49.34
N PRO A 263 -6.46 37.46 50.10
CA PRO A 263 -7.82 37.02 49.81
C PRO A 263 -8.22 37.48 48.40
N GLY A 264 -8.44 36.51 47.50
CA GLY A 264 -8.75 36.74 46.09
C GLY A 264 -7.63 36.39 45.09
N SER A 265 -6.44 35.96 45.55
CA SER A 265 -5.33 35.55 44.65
C SER A 265 -5.10 34.04 44.55
N GLY A 266 -6.06 33.22 44.99
CA GLY A 266 -5.96 31.75 45.07
C GLY A 266 -6.56 31.03 43.88
N GLY A 267 -6.30 31.52 42.67
CA GLY A 267 -6.61 30.78 41.45
C GLY A 267 -5.36 30.04 40.99
N SER A 268 -5.50 28.75 40.67
CA SER A 268 -4.45 28.02 39.96
C SER A 268 -4.04 28.79 38.70
N LYS A 269 -2.76 28.76 38.34
CA LYS A 269 -2.24 29.42 37.13
C LYS A 269 -1.88 28.37 36.08
N CYS A 270 -2.01 28.71 34.80
CA CYS A 270 -1.45 27.86 33.75
C CYS A 270 0.08 27.83 33.92
N ASN A 271 0.66 26.63 34.00
CA ASN A 271 2.12 26.42 33.99
C ASN A 271 2.73 26.72 32.62
#